data_AF-A0A0F9BY60-F1
#
_entry.id   AF-A0A0F9BY60-F1
#
_cell.length_a   1.000
_cell.length_b   1.000
_cell.length_c   1.000
_cell.angle_alpha   90.00
_cell.angle_beta   90.00
_cell.angle_gamma   90.00
#
_symmetry.space_group_name_H-M   'P 1'
#
loop_
_entity.id
_entity.type
_entity.pdbx_description
1 polymer ?
#
loop_
_entity_poly.entity_id
_entity_poly.type
_entity_poly.pdbx_seq_one_letter_code
_entity_poly.pdbx_strand_id
1 'polypeptide(L)'
;MGKRIIMNRVKKWAITSGIAGGTLIGLVFLYLAFLGAITVTGYSEDVICSGTLEDPCYAFINFTANEDVFLYPIDYDPYGRNITIDFDPNVKSWKIERSWNYYPYDEFPGPNDWREINMTTNCKGTWCGAPDNTGRTKYSIAFREGRDYRIRITVFKINPDDNIKWSAFGIDPTFFGLNNESLKKE
;
A
#
# COMPACT_ATOMS: atom_id res chain seq x y z
N MET A 1 18.08 12.87 5.17
CA MET A 1 17.08 13.85 5.71
C MET A 1 15.72 13.21 5.49
N GLY A 2 14.96 12.86 6.52
CA GLY A 2 13.76 12.03 6.30
C GLY A 2 12.59 12.74 5.59
N LYS A 3 11.86 12.01 4.74
CA LYS A 3 10.65 12.47 4.05
C LYS A 3 9.41 12.26 4.90
N ARG A 4 8.54 13.28 4.94
CA ARG A 4 7.22 13.22 5.59
C ARG A 4 6.15 13.21 4.51
N ILE A 5 5.38 12.14 4.45
CA ILE A 5 4.36 11.94 3.42
C ILE A 5 2.99 12.07 4.06
N ILE A 6 2.21 12.98 3.49
CA ILE A 6 0.82 13.23 3.85
C ILE A 6 -0.01 12.87 2.62
N MET A 7 -1.08 12.10 2.80
CA MET A 7 -1.93 11.61 1.69
C MET A 7 -2.46 12.73 0.79
N ASN A 8 -2.74 13.91 1.36
CA ASN A 8 -3.15 15.11 0.62
C ASN A 8 -2.13 15.57 -0.42
N ARG A 9 -0.84 15.47 -0.09
CA ARG A 9 0.23 15.85 -1.02
C ARG A 9 0.31 14.88 -2.18
N VAL A 10 0.16 13.59 -1.91
CA VAL A 10 0.15 12.52 -2.92
C VAL A 10 -1.05 12.69 -3.85
N LYS A 11 -2.25 12.89 -3.31
CA LYS A 11 -3.46 13.13 -4.12
C LYS A 11 -3.32 14.36 -5.02
N LYS A 12 -2.85 15.49 -4.47
CA LYS A 12 -2.64 16.72 -5.27
C LYS A 12 -1.61 16.50 -6.37
N TRP A 13 -0.51 15.80 -6.07
CA TRP A 13 0.49 15.44 -7.06
C TRP A 13 -0.12 14.58 -8.17
N ALA A 14 -0.85 13.52 -7.83
CA ALA A 14 -1.49 12.63 -8.82
C ALA A 14 -2.45 13.37 -9.76
N ILE A 15 -3.32 14.23 -9.20
CA ILE A 15 -4.24 15.07 -10.00
C ILE A 15 -3.45 16.00 -10.94
N THR A 16 -2.41 16.66 -10.43
CA THR A 16 -1.58 17.58 -11.23
C THR A 16 -0.81 16.85 -12.31
N SER A 17 -0.42 15.59 -12.05
CA SER A 17 0.29 14.71 -12.99
C SER A 17 -0.65 14.01 -13.99
N GLY A 18 -1.96 14.29 -13.96
CA GLY A 18 -2.93 13.69 -14.89
C GLY A 18 -3.21 12.21 -14.63
N ILE A 19 -2.90 11.71 -13.44
CA ILE A 19 -3.16 10.32 -13.05
C ILE A 19 -4.62 10.23 -12.62
N ALA A 20 -5.47 9.70 -13.51
CA ALA A 20 -6.92 9.64 -13.33
C ALA A 20 -7.43 8.34 -12.68
N GLY A 21 -6.54 7.41 -12.32
CA GLY A 21 -6.91 6.11 -11.74
C GLY A 21 -5.89 5.62 -10.71
N GLY A 22 -6.31 4.64 -9.91
CA GLY A 22 -5.47 3.98 -8.91
C GLY A 22 -5.88 4.19 -7.47
N THR A 23 -5.36 3.32 -6.62
CA THR A 23 -5.58 3.43 -5.18
C THR A 23 -4.67 4.50 -4.61
N LEU A 24 -5.15 5.28 -3.63
CA LEU A 24 -4.31 6.29 -2.98
C LEU A 24 -3.01 5.71 -2.41
N ILE A 25 -3.02 4.43 -2.03
CA ILE A 25 -1.84 3.71 -1.54
C ILE A 25 -0.88 3.36 -2.66
N GLY A 26 -1.35 2.84 -3.79
CA GLY A 26 -0.52 2.65 -4.97
C GLY A 26 0.15 3.96 -5.39
N LEU A 27 -0.60 5.06 -5.34
CA LEU A 27 -0.07 6.41 -5.58
C LEU A 27 0.97 6.86 -4.57
N VAL A 28 0.88 6.48 -3.29
CA VAL A 28 1.90 6.79 -2.28
C VAL A 28 3.23 6.17 -2.65
N PHE A 29 3.24 4.89 -3.02
CA PHE A 29 4.48 4.21 -3.39
C PHE A 29 5.05 4.72 -4.72
N LEU A 30 4.19 4.99 -5.70
CA LEU A 30 4.60 5.65 -6.94
C LEU A 30 5.23 7.03 -6.66
N TYR A 31 4.61 7.84 -5.80
CA TYR A 31 5.13 9.15 -5.41
C TYR A 31 6.48 9.04 -4.71
N LEU A 32 6.64 8.06 -3.82
CA LEU A 32 7.90 7.79 -3.13
C LEU A 32 9.02 7.38 -4.10
N ALA A 33 8.71 6.53 -5.07
CA ALA A 33 9.65 6.12 -6.10
C ALA A 33 10.04 7.31 -6.99
N PHE A 34 9.06 8.15 -7.38
CA PHE A 34 9.32 9.37 -8.15
C PHE A 34 10.23 10.36 -7.42
N LEU A 35 10.09 10.48 -6.10
CA LEU A 35 10.98 11.32 -5.28
C LEU A 35 12.38 10.73 -5.09
N GLY A 36 12.63 9.49 -5.53
CA GLY A 36 13.86 8.75 -5.23
C GLY A 36 13.98 8.29 -3.78
N ALA A 37 12.91 8.40 -2.99
CA ALA A 37 12.92 8.04 -1.57
C ALA A 37 12.91 6.51 -1.36
N ILE A 38 12.42 5.76 -2.35
CA ILE A 38 12.47 4.30 -2.38
C ILE A 38 12.96 3.82 -3.75
N THR A 39 13.60 2.66 -3.78
CA THR A 39 13.93 1.90 -4.99
C THR A 39 13.03 0.66 -5.02
N VAL A 40 12.11 0.59 -5.97
CA VAL A 40 11.20 -0.56 -6.10
C VAL A 40 11.99 -1.75 -6.62
N THR A 41 11.98 -2.86 -5.88
CA THR A 41 12.72 -4.09 -6.19
C THR A 41 11.81 -5.21 -6.72
N GLY A 42 10.49 -5.05 -6.55
CA GLY A 42 9.49 -5.93 -7.15
C GLY A 42 8.08 -5.50 -6.79
N TYR A 43 7.10 -5.97 -7.55
CA TYR A 43 5.69 -5.77 -7.28
C TYR A 43 4.91 -6.94 -7.87
N SER A 44 3.69 -7.17 -7.38
CA SER A 44 2.78 -8.14 -8.02
C SER A 44 2.17 -7.54 -9.28
N GLU A 45 1.98 -8.38 -10.30
CA GLU A 45 1.27 -8.00 -11.52
C GLU A 45 -0.26 -8.12 -11.33
N ASP A 46 -0.98 -8.38 -12.41
CA ASP A 46 -2.39 -8.72 -12.36
C ASP A 46 -2.63 -9.99 -11.52
N VAL A 47 -3.71 -10.00 -10.74
CA VAL A 47 -4.05 -11.13 -9.86
C VAL A 47 -5.53 -11.45 -10.03
N ILE A 48 -5.86 -12.71 -10.25
CA ILE A 48 -7.23 -13.21 -10.21
C ILE A 48 -7.56 -13.63 -8.78
N CYS A 49 -8.66 -13.11 -8.24
CA CYS A 49 -9.09 -13.38 -6.86
C CYS A 49 -10.57 -13.06 -6.67
N SER A 50 -11.24 -13.81 -5.80
CA SER A 50 -12.63 -13.56 -5.39
C SER A 50 -12.77 -12.41 -4.40
N GLY A 51 -11.71 -12.04 -3.68
CA GLY A 51 -11.74 -10.99 -2.67
C GLY A 51 -12.61 -11.33 -1.46
N THR A 52 -12.75 -12.63 -1.14
CA THR A 52 -13.49 -13.12 0.03
C THR A 52 -12.57 -13.28 1.24
N LEU A 53 -13.10 -13.69 2.40
CA LEU A 53 -12.27 -14.00 3.57
C LEU A 53 -11.38 -15.23 3.35
N GLU A 54 -11.85 -16.18 2.54
CA GLU A 54 -11.14 -17.44 2.23
C GLU A 54 -10.18 -17.26 1.06
N ASP A 55 -10.50 -16.36 0.12
CA ASP A 55 -9.67 -16.04 -1.05
C ASP A 55 -9.58 -14.51 -1.25
N PRO A 56 -8.81 -13.82 -0.39
CA PRO A 56 -8.60 -12.38 -0.48
C PRO A 56 -7.66 -11.99 -1.63
N CYS A 57 -7.82 -10.77 -2.13
CA CYS A 57 -6.94 -10.21 -3.15
C CYS A 57 -5.68 -9.62 -2.52
N TYR A 58 -4.51 -10.05 -3.00
CA TYR A 58 -3.22 -9.57 -2.49
C TYR A 58 -2.43 -8.86 -3.58
N ALA A 59 -2.00 -7.63 -3.29
CA ALA A 59 -0.97 -6.95 -4.04
C ALA A 59 0.30 -6.81 -3.20
N PHE A 60 1.46 -7.06 -3.81
CA PHE A 60 2.75 -6.97 -3.16
C PHE A 60 3.57 -5.83 -3.74
N ILE A 61 4.29 -5.12 -2.88
CA ILE A 61 5.29 -4.12 -3.27
C ILE A 61 6.53 -4.36 -2.42
N ASN A 62 7.64 -4.65 -3.08
CA ASN A 62 8.96 -4.80 -2.50
C ASN A 62 9.80 -3.58 -2.88
N PHE A 63 10.48 -2.98 -1.91
CA PHE A 63 11.35 -1.84 -2.16
C PHE A 63 12.45 -1.70 -1.10
N THR A 64 13.52 -1.02 -1.48
CA THR A 64 14.56 -0.54 -0.57
C THR A 64 14.31 0.92 -0.27
N ALA A 65 14.31 1.32 1.00
CA ALA A 65 14.21 2.73 1.38
C ALA A 65 15.58 3.42 1.25
N ASN A 66 15.67 4.43 0.39
CA ASN A 66 16.91 5.18 0.14
C ASN A 66 17.14 6.27 1.20
N GLU A 67 16.10 6.61 1.97
CA GLU A 67 16.11 7.55 3.08
C GLU A 67 15.00 7.21 4.07
N ASP A 68 15.03 7.81 5.26
CA ASP A 68 13.92 7.69 6.22
C ASP A 68 12.62 8.27 5.64
N VAL A 69 11.55 7.48 5.60
CA VAL A 69 10.21 7.88 5.13
C VAL A 69 9.20 7.69 6.25
N PHE A 70 8.40 8.72 6.52
CA PHE A 70 7.33 8.69 7.52
C PHE A 70 5.99 8.92 6.82
N LEU A 71 5.13 7.90 6.78
CA LEU A 71 3.76 8.02 6.30
C LEU A 71 2.83 8.37 7.45
N TYR A 72 2.04 9.43 7.28
CA TYR A 72 1.08 9.89 8.28
C TYR A 72 -0.28 9.18 8.12
N PRO A 73 -1.11 9.19 9.19
CA PRO A 73 -2.46 8.66 9.11
C PRO A 73 -3.26 9.23 7.95
N ILE A 74 -4.21 8.46 7.43
CA ILE A 74 -4.99 8.82 6.24
C ILE A 74 -5.80 10.10 6.47
N ASP A 75 -6.32 10.26 7.68
CA ASP A 75 -7.07 11.41 8.18
C ASP A 75 -6.16 12.52 8.73
N TYR A 76 -4.84 12.33 8.75
CA TYR A 76 -3.91 13.36 9.17
C TYR A 76 -3.78 14.44 8.10
N ASP A 77 -4.51 15.53 8.26
CA ASP A 77 -4.22 16.78 7.56
C ASP A 77 -3.94 17.92 8.55
N PRO A 78 -2.72 18.48 8.58
CA PRO A 78 -2.44 19.68 9.38
C PRO A 78 -3.23 20.92 8.92
N TYR A 79 -3.95 20.83 7.80
CA TYR A 79 -4.76 21.90 7.22
C TYR A 79 -6.27 21.59 7.15
N GLY A 80 -6.74 20.49 7.77
CA GLY A 80 -8.19 20.21 7.93
C GLY A 80 -8.96 19.76 6.69
N ARG A 81 -8.30 19.26 5.64
CA ARG A 81 -8.92 18.68 4.45
C ARG A 81 -9.05 17.17 4.62
N ASN A 82 -10.27 16.70 4.85
CA ASN A 82 -10.57 15.27 4.87
C ASN A 82 -10.37 14.67 3.47
N ILE A 83 -9.72 13.51 3.43
CA ILE A 83 -9.62 12.70 2.22
C ILE A 83 -10.05 11.29 2.55
N THR A 84 -10.86 10.72 1.67
CA THR A 84 -11.17 9.31 1.65
C THR A 84 -10.19 8.59 0.72
N ILE A 85 -9.77 7.38 1.11
CA ILE A 85 -9.13 6.43 0.20
C ILE A 85 -10.26 5.72 -0.53
N ASP A 86 -10.42 6.04 -1.81
CA ASP A 86 -11.44 5.44 -2.64
C ASP A 86 -10.80 4.44 -3.62
N PHE A 87 -11.45 3.29 -3.77
CA PHE A 87 -11.20 2.32 -4.82
C PHE A 87 -12.31 2.47 -5.86
N ASP A 88 -12.01 2.18 -7.12
CA ASP A 88 -13.00 2.18 -8.20
C ASP A 88 -12.89 0.86 -9.00
N PRO A 89 -13.89 -0.04 -8.93
CA PRO A 89 -15.08 0.00 -8.06
C PRO A 89 -14.73 -0.08 -6.57
N ASN A 90 -15.65 0.39 -5.71
CA ASN A 90 -15.41 0.42 -4.27
C ASN A 90 -15.26 -1.00 -3.70
N VAL A 91 -14.45 -1.12 -2.65
CA VAL A 91 -14.12 -2.38 -2.00
C VAL A 91 -14.83 -2.48 -0.65
N LYS A 92 -15.09 -3.71 -0.19
CA LYS A 92 -15.74 -3.95 1.10
C LYS A 92 -14.85 -3.47 2.24
N SER A 93 -13.57 -3.82 2.15
CA SER A 93 -12.54 -3.34 3.06
C SER A 93 -11.18 -3.59 2.43
N TRP A 94 -10.17 -2.90 2.95
CA TRP A 94 -8.79 -3.12 2.58
C TRP A 94 -7.90 -2.89 3.79
N LYS A 95 -6.70 -3.45 3.78
CA LYS A 95 -5.66 -3.21 4.79
C LYS A 95 -4.28 -3.24 4.16
N ILE A 96 -3.34 -2.51 4.76
CA ILE A 96 -1.93 -2.62 4.45
C ILE A 96 -1.27 -3.50 5.51
N GLU A 97 -0.39 -4.39 5.07
CA GLU A 97 0.40 -5.26 5.92
C GLU A 97 1.87 -5.15 5.54
N ARG A 98 2.75 -5.37 6.51
CA ARG A 98 4.20 -5.42 6.31
C ARG A 98 4.74 -6.76 6.79
N SER A 99 5.67 -7.34 6.03
CA SER A 99 6.41 -8.50 6.50
C SER A 99 7.53 -8.09 7.46
N TRP A 100 7.74 -8.90 8.50
CA TRP A 100 8.79 -8.66 9.50
C TRP A 100 10.06 -9.47 9.27
N ASN A 101 9.94 -10.61 8.61
CA ASN A 101 11.06 -11.48 8.27
C ASN A 101 11.62 -11.11 6.89
N TYR A 102 12.94 -10.97 6.84
CA TYR A 102 13.71 -10.99 5.61
C TYR A 102 13.77 -12.45 5.13
N TYR A 103 13.05 -12.76 4.06
CA TYR A 103 13.22 -14.03 3.36
C TYR A 103 14.06 -13.79 2.10
N PRO A 104 15.00 -14.69 1.78
CA PRO A 104 15.60 -14.70 0.46
C PRO A 104 14.51 -14.82 -0.62
N TYR A 105 14.80 -14.33 -1.82
CA TYR A 105 13.84 -14.01 -2.89
C TYR A 105 12.92 -15.18 -3.30
N ASP A 106 13.30 -16.41 -2.95
CA ASP A 106 12.66 -17.68 -3.27
C ASP A 106 11.72 -18.25 -2.20
N GLU A 107 11.69 -17.70 -0.98
CA GLU A 107 10.76 -18.13 0.07
C GLU A 107 9.60 -17.14 0.26
N PHE A 108 8.38 -17.64 0.05
CA PHE A 108 7.16 -16.88 0.31
C PHE A 108 6.95 -16.81 1.84
N PRO A 109 6.85 -15.60 2.44
CA PRO A 109 6.65 -15.45 3.87
C PRO A 109 5.36 -16.16 4.27
N GLY A 110 5.43 -16.93 5.36
CA GLY A 110 4.27 -17.60 5.89
C GLY A 110 3.18 -16.60 6.28
N PRO A 111 1.91 -17.04 6.37
CA PRO A 111 0.78 -16.17 6.69
C PRO A 111 0.95 -15.41 8.03
N ASN A 112 1.75 -15.94 8.96
CA ASN A 112 2.02 -15.35 10.28
C ASN A 112 3.07 -14.22 10.28
N ASP A 113 3.77 -14.00 9.17
CA ASP A 113 4.86 -13.00 9.09
C ASP A 113 4.37 -11.58 8.76
N TRP A 114 3.08 -11.47 8.44
CA TRP A 114 2.42 -10.24 8.04
C TRP A 114 1.76 -9.56 9.23
N ARG A 115 2.08 -8.28 9.43
CA ARG A 115 1.45 -7.45 10.45
C ARG A 115 0.68 -6.32 9.81
N GLU A 116 -0.58 -6.18 10.20
CA GLU A 116 -1.43 -5.09 9.77
C GLU A 116 -0.89 -3.74 10.25
N ILE A 117 -0.87 -2.78 9.34
CA ILE A 117 -0.52 -1.40 9.59
C ILE A 117 -1.81 -0.60 9.64
N ASN A 118 -2.18 -0.22 10.87
CA ASN A 118 -3.31 0.66 11.07
C ASN A 118 -2.95 2.08 10.61
N MET A 119 -3.43 2.43 9.41
CA MET A 119 -3.20 3.74 8.77
C MET A 119 -4.18 4.83 9.24
N THR A 120 -5.10 4.53 10.16
CA THR A 120 -6.01 5.54 10.76
C THR A 120 -5.52 6.01 12.13
N THR A 121 -4.42 5.43 12.63
CA THR A 121 -3.86 5.80 13.92
C THR A 121 -2.36 6.03 13.81
N ASN A 122 -1.81 6.72 14.80
CA ASN A 122 -0.38 6.90 14.89
C ASN A 122 0.34 5.62 15.35
N CYS A 123 1.61 5.55 14.99
CA CYS A 123 2.48 4.44 15.27
C CYS A 123 2.81 4.38 16.77
N LYS A 124 2.33 3.32 17.43
CA LYS A 124 2.56 3.07 18.87
C LYS A 124 3.53 1.92 19.11
N GLY A 125 4.29 1.50 18.09
CA GLY A 125 5.05 0.25 18.13
C GLY A 125 6.36 0.32 17.36
N THR A 126 7.37 -0.41 17.82
CA THR A 126 8.59 -0.65 17.03
C THR A 126 8.28 -1.31 15.68
N TRP A 127 7.19 -2.09 15.61
CA TRP A 127 6.74 -2.76 14.39
C TRP A 127 6.34 -1.79 13.27
N CYS A 128 5.79 -0.63 13.60
CA CYS A 128 5.49 0.45 12.64
C CYS A 128 6.61 1.50 12.57
N GLY A 129 7.74 1.26 13.25
CA GLY A 129 8.95 2.08 13.18
C GLY A 129 9.05 3.18 14.25
N ALA A 130 8.17 3.20 15.26
CA ALA A 130 8.29 4.09 16.41
C ALA A 130 9.48 3.70 17.29
N PRO A 131 10.26 4.69 17.78
CA PRO A 131 11.35 4.43 18.73
C PRO A 131 10.82 3.97 20.10
N ASP A 132 9.58 4.34 20.45
CA ASP A 132 8.94 4.06 21.73
C ASP A 132 7.42 3.85 21.56
N ASN A 133 6.81 3.05 22.44
CA ASN A 133 5.36 2.76 22.39
C ASN A 133 4.50 3.89 22.99
N THR A 134 5.03 5.11 23.06
CA THR A 134 4.42 6.22 23.81
C THR A 134 3.27 6.90 23.07
N GLY A 135 3.07 6.57 21.79
CA GLY A 135 2.06 7.22 20.96
C GLY A 135 2.31 8.71 20.74
N ARG A 136 3.54 9.19 20.95
CA ARG A 136 3.93 10.58 20.66
C ARG A 136 4.24 10.82 19.19
N THR A 137 4.50 9.74 18.44
CA THR A 137 4.74 9.83 17.01
C THR A 137 3.45 10.29 16.32
N LYS A 138 3.61 11.07 15.24
CA LYS A 138 2.48 11.55 14.42
C LYS A 138 2.28 10.73 13.14
N TYR A 139 3.23 9.86 12.81
CA TYR A 139 3.18 9.01 11.62
C TYR A 139 2.53 7.67 11.95
N SER A 140 1.89 7.01 10.99
CA SER A 140 1.35 5.65 11.10
C SER A 140 2.39 4.58 10.83
N ILE A 141 3.35 4.87 9.94
CA ILE A 141 4.46 3.97 9.65
C ILE A 141 5.72 4.74 9.26
N ALA A 142 6.88 4.19 9.64
CA ALA A 142 8.18 4.63 9.18
C ALA A 142 8.93 3.52 8.42
N PHE A 143 9.45 3.88 7.25
CA PHE A 143 10.50 3.14 6.55
C PHE A 143 11.83 3.81 6.85
N ARG A 144 12.85 3.02 7.17
CA ARG A 144 14.16 3.48 7.61
C ARG A 144 15.16 3.29 6.49
N GLU A 145 16.03 4.28 6.35
CA GLU A 145 17.08 4.31 5.35
C GLU A 145 17.90 3.01 5.33
N GLY A 146 18.21 2.52 4.12
CA GLY A 146 19.04 1.35 3.88
C GLY A 146 18.36 0.02 4.21
N ARG A 147 17.04 -0.01 4.43
CA ARG A 147 16.30 -1.25 4.70
C ARG A 147 15.37 -1.65 3.57
N ASP A 148 15.22 -2.96 3.41
CA ASP A 148 14.26 -3.56 2.50
C ASP A 148 12.91 -3.76 3.20
N TYR A 149 11.86 -3.49 2.45
CA TYR A 149 10.48 -3.58 2.88
C TYR A 149 9.69 -4.38 1.87
N ARG A 150 8.83 -5.25 2.39
CA ARG A 150 7.81 -5.96 1.63
C ARG A 150 6.45 -5.61 2.23
N ILE A 151 5.63 -4.98 1.41
CA ILE A 151 4.29 -4.52 1.73
C ILE A 151 3.28 -5.37 0.98
N ARG A 152 2.20 -5.73 1.68
CA ARG A 152 1.03 -6.39 1.09
C ARG A 152 -0.18 -5.51 1.29
N ILE A 153 -0.92 -5.27 0.21
CA ILE A 153 -2.23 -4.65 0.24
C ILE A 153 -3.23 -5.79 0.10
N THR A 154 -4.05 -5.97 1.13
CA THR A 154 -5.10 -6.99 1.15
C THR A 154 -6.43 -6.31 0.90
N VAL A 155 -7.15 -6.77 -0.13
CA VAL A 155 -8.41 -6.19 -0.57
C VAL A 155 -9.52 -7.23 -0.52
N PHE A 156 -10.66 -6.83 0.03
CA PHE A 156 -11.89 -7.62 0.04
C PHE A 156 -12.91 -6.97 -0.88
N LYS A 157 -13.40 -7.74 -1.86
CA LYS A 157 -14.35 -7.27 -2.86
C LYS A 157 -15.75 -7.16 -2.26
N ILE A 158 -16.55 -6.23 -2.79
CA ILE A 158 -18.00 -6.24 -2.56
C ILE A 158 -18.60 -7.38 -3.39
N ASN A 159 -18.22 -7.47 -4.66
CA ASN A 159 -18.61 -8.52 -5.58
C ASN A 159 -17.38 -9.25 -6.14
N PRO A 160 -17.28 -10.59 -6.02
CA PRO A 160 -16.16 -11.38 -6.55
C PRO A 160 -15.89 -11.25 -8.05
N ASP A 161 -16.90 -10.84 -8.83
CA ASP A 161 -16.77 -10.68 -10.28
C ASP A 161 -16.16 -9.33 -10.70
N ASP A 162 -16.03 -8.40 -9.75
CA ASP A 162 -15.54 -7.06 -10.03
C ASP A 162 -14.03 -7.08 -10.31
N ASN A 163 -13.63 -6.31 -11.32
CA ASN A 163 -12.23 -6.00 -11.61
C ASN A 163 -11.86 -4.71 -10.87
N ILE A 164 -10.92 -4.78 -9.93
CA ILE A 164 -10.47 -3.60 -9.17
C ILE A 164 -9.09 -3.19 -9.61
N LYS A 165 -8.96 -1.96 -10.10
CA LYS A 165 -7.65 -1.38 -10.40
C LYS A 165 -6.97 -0.92 -9.14
N TRP A 166 -5.72 -1.32 -8.93
CA TRP A 166 -4.92 -0.86 -7.80
C TRP A 166 -3.68 -0.05 -8.19
N SER A 167 -3.50 0.17 -9.50
CA SER A 167 -2.41 0.83 -10.22
C SER A 167 -1.29 1.47 -9.39
N ALA A 168 -0.05 1.06 -9.66
CA ALA A 168 1.18 1.66 -9.13
C ALA A 168 2.30 1.61 -10.20
N PHE A 169 3.25 2.55 -10.14
CA PHE A 169 4.49 2.53 -10.95
C PHE A 169 4.34 2.63 -12.48
N GLY A 170 3.26 3.25 -12.97
CA GLY A 170 3.00 3.33 -14.42
C GLY A 170 2.55 2.01 -15.04
N ILE A 171 2.28 1.02 -14.19
CA ILE A 171 1.67 -0.26 -14.51
C ILE A 171 0.25 -0.17 -13.94
N ASP A 172 -0.71 -0.78 -14.63
CA ASP A 172 -2.12 -0.75 -14.26
C ASP A 172 -2.59 -2.11 -13.72
N PRO A 173 -1.94 -2.69 -12.67
CA PRO A 173 -2.33 -3.99 -12.19
C PRO A 173 -3.75 -3.98 -11.66
N THR A 174 -4.45 -5.05 -11.99
CA THR A 174 -5.87 -5.24 -11.76
C THR A 174 -6.08 -6.51 -10.95
N PHE A 175 -6.90 -6.40 -9.90
CA PHE A 175 -7.49 -7.55 -9.24
C PHE A 175 -8.67 -8.03 -10.08
N PHE A 176 -8.42 -8.95 -10.99
CA PHE A 176 -9.46 -9.55 -11.83
C PHE A 176 -10.45 -10.36 -10.99
N GLY A 177 -11.74 -10.18 -11.28
CA GLY A 177 -12.81 -11.01 -10.72
C GLY A 177 -12.94 -12.35 -11.42
N LEU A 178 -13.78 -13.23 -10.87
CA LEU A 178 -14.00 -14.59 -11.38
C LEU A 178 -14.92 -14.68 -12.61
N ASN A 179 -15.05 -13.59 -13.37
CA ASN A 179 -15.87 -13.58 -14.56
C ASN A 179 -15.18 -14.32 -15.74
N ASN A 180 -15.98 -14.83 -16.68
CA ASN A 180 -15.50 -15.61 -17.82
C ASN A 180 -14.54 -14.85 -18.76
N GLU A 181 -14.48 -13.52 -18.68
CA GLU A 181 -13.56 -12.71 -19.48
C GLU A 181 -12.17 -12.64 -18.84
N SER A 182 -12.11 -12.50 -17.52
CA SER A 182 -10.89 -12.53 -16.72
C SER A 182 -10.19 -13.89 -16.77
N LEU A 183 -10.96 -14.98 -16.71
CA LEU A 183 -10.42 -16.36 -16.76
C LEU A 183 -9.81 -16.75 -18.12
N LYS A 184 -10.04 -15.97 -19.17
CA LYS A 184 -9.48 -16.22 -20.52
C LYS A 184 -8.14 -15.52 -20.77
N LYS A 185 -7.65 -14.74 -19.81
CA LYS A 185 -6.38 -14.00 -19.90
C LYS A 185 -5.18 -14.75 -19.33
N GLU A 186 -5.40 -15.90 -18.67
CA GLU A 186 -4.34 -16.88 -18.35
C GLU A 186 -3.99 -17.73 -19.58
#